data_AF-A0A821IR33-F1
#
_entry.id   AF-A0A821IR33-F1
#
_cell.length_a   1.000
_cell.length_b   1.000
_cell.length_c   1.000
_cell.angle_alpha   90.00
_cell.angle_beta   90.00
_cell.angle_gamma   90.00
#
_symmetry.space_group_name_H-M   'P 1'
#
loop_
_entity.id
_entity.type
_entity.pdbx_description
1 polymer ?
#
loop_
_entity_poly.entity_id
_entity_poly.type
_entity_poly.pdbx_seq_one_letter_code
_entity_poly.pdbx_strand_id
1 'polypeptide(L)'
;MKDNHIELIRLRLFTANEQQAVADPYNYGHTLNLALRLARRIKAHGLQIMLDFHYSDTWADPGHQLKPNTWANLTFDQLVARLHDYTRKSLHAFVENNSIPEYVQIGNEITHGMLWPDGRLNKDSDWPRLATLLRAASRAVREILGQKTKIIVHSTSSTRWTHAQWFFDKVIADIDFDIIGLSYYPFWHGKPGALHFCLEQISRRYDKSIFIVETAYP
;
A
#
# COMPACT_ATOMS: atom_id res chain seq x y z
N MET A 1 -9.78 2.35 21.51
CA MET A 1 -10.05 2.13 20.07
C MET A 1 -11.28 1.27 19.90
N LYS A 2 -11.27 0.01 20.35
CA LYS A 2 -12.44 -0.88 20.26
C LYS A 2 -13.69 -0.32 20.96
N ASP A 3 -13.54 0.25 22.15
CA ASP A 3 -14.66 0.86 22.90
C ASP A 3 -15.24 2.11 22.20
N ASN A 4 -14.52 2.66 21.21
CA ASN A 4 -14.95 3.77 20.36
C ASN A 4 -15.35 3.29 18.95
N HIS A 5 -15.75 2.03 18.81
CA HIS A 5 -16.24 1.42 17.55
C HIS A 5 -15.23 1.42 16.39
N ILE A 6 -13.94 1.53 16.69
CA ILE A 6 -12.88 1.29 15.69
C ILE A 6 -12.72 -0.21 15.53
N GLU A 7 -12.84 -0.70 14.29
CA GLU A 7 -12.76 -2.14 13.96
C GLU A 7 -11.47 -2.51 13.22
N LEU A 8 -10.85 -1.55 12.53
CA LEU A 8 -9.72 -1.77 11.63
C LEU A 8 -8.55 -0.85 11.98
N ILE A 9 -7.35 -1.44 12.10
CA ILE A 9 -6.11 -0.70 12.32
C ILE A 9 -5.20 -0.86 11.11
N ARG A 10 -4.79 0.27 10.53
CA ARG A 10 -3.82 0.31 9.42
C ARG A 10 -2.39 0.44 9.98
N LEU A 11 -1.50 -0.43 9.52
CA LEU A 11 -0.09 -0.48 9.91
C LEU A 11 0.78 -0.31 8.69
N ARG A 12 1.51 0.81 8.61
CA ARG A 12 2.58 0.96 7.63
C ARG A 12 3.77 0.06 7.97
N LEU A 13 4.42 -0.44 6.92
CA LEU A 13 5.58 -1.32 6.99
C LEU A 13 6.66 -0.83 6.04
N PHE A 14 7.79 -0.45 6.62
CA PHE A 14 9.01 -0.06 5.92
C PHE A 14 9.93 -1.27 5.73
N THR A 15 10.84 -1.18 4.76
CA THR A 15 11.89 -2.19 4.53
C THR A 15 13.13 -1.98 5.41
N ALA A 16 13.16 -0.88 6.17
CA ALA A 16 14.26 -0.56 7.05
C ALA A 16 14.55 -1.67 8.07
N ASN A 17 15.83 -1.83 8.37
CA ASN A 17 16.30 -2.76 9.39
C ASN A 17 16.29 -2.12 10.79
N GLU A 18 16.50 -2.95 11.81
CA GLU A 18 16.48 -2.50 13.21
C GLU A 18 17.58 -1.51 13.55
N GLN A 19 18.74 -1.55 12.87
CA GLN A 19 19.82 -0.59 13.11
C GLN A 19 19.43 0.81 12.62
N GLN A 20 18.80 0.90 11.44
CA GLN A 20 18.22 2.14 10.92
C GLN A 20 17.13 2.67 11.85
N ALA A 21 16.23 1.79 12.31
CA ALA A 21 15.16 2.13 13.23
C ALA A 21 15.67 2.65 14.58
N VAL A 22 16.78 2.12 15.10
CA VAL A 22 17.42 2.65 16.33
C VAL A 22 18.06 4.00 16.08
N ALA A 23 18.71 4.19 14.93
CA ALA A 23 19.40 5.43 14.59
C ALA A 23 18.44 6.60 14.35
N ASP A 24 17.31 6.36 13.68
CA ASP A 24 16.24 7.34 13.49
C ASP A 24 14.86 6.64 13.52
N PRO A 25 14.26 6.53 14.73
CA PRO A 25 12.99 5.86 14.91
C PRO A 25 11.82 6.51 14.16
N TYR A 26 11.89 7.81 13.87
CA TYR A 26 10.81 8.50 13.19
C TYR A 26 10.77 8.11 11.71
N ASN A 27 11.93 8.10 11.04
CA ASN A 27 11.99 7.82 9.61
C ASN A 27 12.11 6.33 9.28
N TYR A 28 12.58 5.48 10.21
CA TYR A 28 12.83 4.05 9.93
C TYR A 28 12.13 3.09 10.90
N GLY A 29 11.40 3.60 11.91
CA GLY A 29 10.89 2.79 13.02
C GLY A 29 9.75 1.82 12.70
N HIS A 30 9.13 1.93 11.53
CA HIS A 30 8.00 1.07 11.13
C HIS A 30 8.46 -0.28 10.55
N THR A 31 9.33 -0.99 11.28
CA THR A 31 9.91 -2.28 10.88
C THR A 31 8.92 -3.44 11.01
N LEU A 32 9.26 -4.58 10.41
CA LEU A 32 8.47 -5.81 10.55
C LEU A 32 8.31 -6.24 12.01
N ASN A 33 9.35 -6.12 12.85
CA ASN A 33 9.25 -6.49 14.27
C ASN A 33 8.27 -5.60 15.04
N LEU A 34 8.27 -4.29 14.78
CA LEU A 34 7.25 -3.41 15.36
C LEU A 34 5.85 -3.79 14.86
N ALA A 35 5.70 -3.98 13.54
CA ALA A 35 4.43 -4.34 12.93
C ALA A 35 3.85 -5.64 13.52
N LEU A 36 4.64 -6.69 13.70
CA LEU A 36 4.22 -7.96 14.30
C LEU A 36 3.81 -7.82 15.78
N ARG A 37 4.53 -7.01 16.56
CA ARG A 37 4.17 -6.72 17.96
C ARG A 37 2.83 -5.99 18.05
N LEU A 38 2.62 -4.98 17.19
CA LEU A 38 1.35 -4.26 17.13
C LEU A 38 0.23 -5.17 16.63
N ALA A 39 0.50 -6.01 15.63
CA ALA A 39 -0.46 -6.97 15.09
C ALA A 39 -1.00 -7.93 16.15
N ARG A 40 -0.14 -8.51 17.00
CA ARG A 40 -0.60 -9.36 18.12
C ARG A 40 -1.55 -8.62 19.05
N ARG A 41 -1.22 -7.37 19.39
CA ARG A 41 -2.06 -6.53 20.27
C ARG A 41 -3.41 -6.25 19.63
N ILE A 42 -3.42 -5.89 18.35
CA ILE A 42 -4.65 -5.62 17.57
C ILE A 42 -5.55 -6.86 17.57
N LYS A 43 -4.98 -8.04 17.28
CA LYS A 43 -5.73 -9.31 17.24
C LYS A 43 -6.18 -9.79 18.62
N ALA A 44 -5.40 -9.56 19.68
CA ALA A 44 -5.81 -9.85 21.05
C ALA A 44 -7.06 -9.04 21.48
N HIS A 45 -7.27 -7.88 20.87
CA HIS A 45 -8.50 -7.10 21.03
C HIS A 45 -9.57 -7.42 19.99
N GLY A 46 -9.38 -8.40 19.10
CA GLY A 46 -10.37 -8.79 18.09
C GLY A 46 -10.60 -7.71 17.03
N LEU A 47 -9.59 -6.90 16.73
CA LEU A 47 -9.61 -5.89 15.68
C LEU A 47 -8.98 -6.45 14.39
N GLN A 48 -9.39 -5.89 13.26
CA GLN A 48 -8.85 -6.19 11.94
C GLN A 48 -7.56 -5.40 11.68
N ILE A 49 -6.74 -5.90 10.75
CA ILE A 49 -5.48 -5.29 10.32
C ILE A 49 -5.53 -4.99 8.82
N MET A 50 -5.14 -3.77 8.46
CA MET A 50 -4.70 -3.41 7.13
C MET A 50 -3.19 -3.21 7.15
N LEU A 51 -2.44 -4.14 6.57
CA LEU A 51 -0.99 -4.02 6.43
C LEU A 51 -0.66 -3.22 5.18
N ASP A 52 0.10 -2.14 5.33
CA ASP A 52 0.48 -1.26 4.24
C ASP A 52 1.98 -1.36 3.96
N PHE A 53 2.33 -2.01 2.84
CA PHE A 53 3.69 -2.07 2.37
C PHE A 53 4.07 -0.77 1.66
N HIS A 54 4.99 -0.01 2.25
CA HIS A 54 5.54 1.16 1.58
C HIS A 54 6.54 0.79 0.47
N TYR A 55 7.18 -0.38 0.58
CA TYR A 55 8.31 -0.77 -0.27
C TYR A 55 9.42 0.30 -0.34
N SER A 56 9.64 0.99 0.78
CA SER A 56 10.73 1.94 0.98
C SER A 56 11.26 1.78 2.41
N ASP A 57 12.51 2.20 2.65
CA ASP A 57 13.08 2.19 4.00
C ASP A 57 12.38 3.24 4.90
N THR A 58 11.74 4.25 4.30
CA THR A 58 11.08 5.33 5.01
C THR A 58 9.72 5.66 4.36
N TRP A 59 9.19 6.85 4.62
CA TRP A 59 7.97 7.39 4.05
C TRP A 59 7.94 7.24 2.52
N ALA A 60 6.80 6.75 2.02
CA ALA A 60 6.50 6.66 0.61
C ALA A 60 5.20 7.46 0.37
N ASP A 61 5.25 8.44 -0.51
CA ASP A 61 4.19 9.41 -0.82
C ASP A 61 4.29 9.83 -2.31
N PRO A 62 3.42 10.72 -2.85
CA PRO A 62 3.46 11.12 -4.26
C PRO A 62 4.78 11.75 -4.72
N GLY A 63 5.55 12.35 -3.80
CA GLY A 63 6.85 12.99 -4.05
C GLY A 63 8.05 12.09 -3.72
N HIS A 64 7.86 11.07 -2.89
CA HIS A 64 8.93 10.19 -2.41
C HIS A 64 8.55 8.72 -2.59
N GLN A 65 9.26 8.00 -3.45
CA GLN A 65 9.05 6.56 -3.68
C GLN A 65 10.38 5.83 -3.75
N LEU A 66 11.34 6.24 -2.92
CA LEU A 66 12.72 5.79 -3.02
C LEU A 66 12.82 4.28 -2.78
N LYS A 67 13.49 3.59 -3.71
CA LYS A 67 13.83 2.17 -3.57
C LYS A 67 14.70 1.95 -2.31
N PRO A 68 14.47 0.87 -1.53
CA PRO A 68 15.27 0.55 -0.35
C PRO A 68 16.76 0.49 -0.68
N ASN A 69 17.62 0.92 0.25
CA ASN A 69 19.05 1.04 -0.01
C ASN A 69 19.68 -0.33 -0.34
N THR A 70 19.21 -1.39 0.32
CA THR A 70 19.65 -2.77 0.06
C THR A 70 19.24 -3.31 -1.32
N TRP A 71 18.35 -2.59 -2.03
CA TRP A 71 17.86 -2.95 -3.36
C TRP A 71 18.40 -2.01 -4.45
N ALA A 72 19.22 -1.01 -4.08
CA ALA A 72 19.71 0.06 -4.97
C ALA A 72 20.31 -0.47 -6.27
N ASN A 73 21.17 -1.49 -6.17
CA ASN A 73 21.97 -2.03 -7.28
C ASN A 73 21.37 -3.27 -7.95
N LEU A 74 20.14 -3.66 -7.60
CA LEU A 74 19.48 -4.78 -8.25
C LEU A 74 19.10 -4.41 -9.69
N THR A 75 19.27 -5.36 -10.62
CA THR A 75 18.63 -5.26 -11.93
C THR A 75 17.12 -5.26 -11.76
N PHE A 76 16.37 -4.88 -12.79
CA PHE A 76 14.91 -4.86 -12.70
C PHE A 76 14.31 -6.24 -12.36
N ASP A 77 14.80 -7.31 -12.99
CA ASP A 77 14.30 -8.67 -12.71
C ASP A 77 14.64 -9.11 -11.28
N GLN A 78 15.83 -8.76 -10.79
CA GLN A 78 16.21 -9.00 -9.41
C GLN A 78 15.36 -8.18 -8.43
N LEU A 79 14.98 -6.95 -8.79
CA LEU A 79 14.10 -6.10 -8.00
C LEU A 79 12.69 -6.69 -7.91
N VAL A 80 12.13 -7.16 -9.01
CA VAL A 80 10.82 -7.83 -9.07
C VAL A 80 10.82 -9.07 -8.17
N ALA A 81 11.85 -9.92 -8.30
CA ALA A 81 12.01 -11.10 -7.44
C ALA A 81 12.18 -10.72 -5.96
N ARG A 82 12.98 -9.68 -5.66
CA ARG A 82 13.20 -9.21 -4.30
C ARG A 82 11.93 -8.67 -3.65
N LEU A 83 11.13 -7.89 -4.37
CA LEU A 83 9.85 -7.37 -3.87
C LEU A 83 8.86 -8.50 -3.59
N HIS A 84 8.78 -9.48 -4.50
CA HIS A 84 7.95 -10.67 -4.32
C HIS A 84 8.34 -11.41 -3.04
N ASP A 85 9.63 -11.73 -2.89
CA ASP A 85 10.15 -12.48 -1.76
C ASP A 85 10.03 -11.73 -0.43
N TYR A 86 10.26 -10.42 -0.44
CA TYR A 86 10.05 -9.58 0.74
C TYR A 86 8.59 -9.60 1.18
N THR A 87 7.65 -9.45 0.24
CA THR A 87 6.21 -9.51 0.52
C THR A 87 5.84 -10.88 1.10
N ARG A 88 6.29 -11.98 0.48
CA ARG A 88 6.03 -13.35 0.98
C ARG A 88 6.59 -13.54 2.39
N LYS A 89 7.85 -13.19 2.63
CA LYS A 89 8.52 -13.37 3.92
C LYS A 89 7.84 -12.59 5.04
N SER A 90 7.48 -11.32 4.78
CA SER A 90 6.74 -10.51 5.75
C SER A 90 5.37 -11.13 6.05
N LEU A 91 4.60 -11.52 5.05
CA LEU A 91 3.27 -12.13 5.26
C LEU A 91 3.36 -13.49 5.97
N HIS A 92 4.37 -14.31 5.65
CA HIS A 92 4.63 -15.56 6.37
C HIS A 92 4.87 -15.30 7.86
N ALA A 93 5.67 -14.28 8.18
CA ALA A 93 5.88 -13.88 9.57
C ALA A 93 4.56 -13.47 10.26
N PHE A 94 3.64 -12.80 9.57
CA PHE A 94 2.30 -12.50 10.12
C PHE A 94 1.44 -13.76 10.35
N VAL A 95 1.56 -14.78 9.50
CA VAL A 95 0.90 -16.09 9.67
C VAL A 95 1.45 -16.80 10.91
N GLU A 96 2.78 -16.91 11.04
CA GLU A 96 3.45 -17.51 12.20
C GLU A 96 3.15 -16.75 13.51
N ASN A 97 2.94 -15.44 13.39
CA ASN A 97 2.53 -14.56 14.48
C ASN A 97 1.05 -14.69 14.88
N ASN A 98 0.30 -15.58 14.23
CA ASN A 98 -1.14 -15.74 14.37
C ASN A 98 -1.91 -14.41 14.25
N SER A 99 -1.48 -13.56 13.32
CA SER A 99 -1.99 -12.19 13.16
C SER A 99 -2.29 -11.81 11.72
N ILE A 100 -2.82 -12.74 10.93
CA ILE A 100 -3.09 -12.56 9.50
C ILE A 100 -3.88 -11.27 9.24
N PRO A 101 -3.39 -10.36 8.37
CA PRO A 101 -4.13 -9.17 7.96
C PRO A 101 -5.36 -9.48 7.11
N GLU A 102 -6.47 -8.81 7.40
CA GLU A 102 -7.67 -8.82 6.56
C GLU A 102 -7.44 -8.08 5.24
N TYR A 103 -6.60 -7.04 5.28
CA TYR A 103 -6.28 -6.22 4.11
C TYR A 103 -4.76 -6.06 3.96
N VAL A 104 -4.29 -6.08 2.72
CA VAL A 104 -2.90 -5.77 2.37
C VAL A 104 -2.88 -4.72 1.28
N GLN A 105 -2.24 -3.59 1.55
CA GLN A 105 -2.00 -2.54 0.56
C GLN A 105 -0.62 -2.75 -0.08
N ILE A 106 -0.58 -2.82 -1.41
CA ILE A 106 0.64 -3.10 -2.18
C ILE A 106 1.25 -1.80 -2.73
N GLY A 107 1.92 -1.06 -1.84
CA GLY A 107 2.46 0.27 -2.12
C GLY A 107 1.60 1.38 -1.48
N ASN A 108 2.24 2.46 -1.02
CA ASN A 108 1.55 3.63 -0.48
C ASN A 108 1.56 4.80 -1.46
N GLU A 109 0.37 5.36 -1.73
CA GLU A 109 0.18 6.58 -2.53
C GLU A 109 0.90 6.54 -3.90
N ILE A 110 0.81 5.42 -4.59
CA ILE A 110 1.59 5.10 -5.80
C ILE A 110 1.09 5.78 -7.08
N THR A 111 0.45 6.95 -6.95
CA THR A 111 -0.08 7.74 -8.08
C THR A 111 0.98 8.00 -9.15
N HIS A 112 2.24 8.12 -8.73
CA HIS A 112 3.41 8.35 -9.59
C HIS A 112 4.34 7.12 -9.65
N GLY A 113 3.80 5.93 -9.35
CA GLY A 113 4.53 4.68 -9.27
C GLY A 113 5.19 4.42 -7.92
N MET A 114 6.11 3.46 -7.87
CA MET A 114 6.84 3.03 -6.67
C MET A 114 8.26 2.58 -7.02
N LEU A 115 9.14 2.42 -6.03
CA LEU A 115 10.51 1.93 -6.21
C LEU A 115 11.27 2.70 -7.30
N TRP A 116 11.30 4.03 -7.19
CA TRP A 116 11.94 4.88 -8.19
C TRP A 116 13.46 4.63 -8.28
N PRO A 117 14.04 4.70 -9.50
CA PRO A 117 13.39 5.09 -10.76
C PRO A 117 12.67 3.93 -11.48
N ASP A 118 12.85 2.69 -11.04
CA ASP A 118 12.47 1.48 -11.78
C ASP A 118 10.96 1.35 -12.04
N GLY A 119 10.13 1.72 -11.07
CA GLY A 119 8.66 1.67 -11.19
C GLY A 119 8.00 3.04 -11.24
N ARG A 120 8.73 4.10 -11.63
CA ARG A 120 8.20 5.47 -11.72
C ARG A 120 7.23 5.61 -12.88
N LEU A 121 6.14 6.36 -12.68
CA LEU A 121 5.20 6.74 -13.73
C LEU A 121 5.33 8.23 -14.06
N ASN A 122 5.88 8.56 -15.22
CA ASN A 122 5.82 9.92 -15.79
C ASN A 122 5.00 9.96 -17.09
N LYS A 123 4.93 8.84 -17.81
CA LYS A 123 4.20 8.68 -19.09
C LYS A 123 3.67 7.26 -19.24
N ASP A 124 2.73 7.08 -20.17
CA ASP A 124 2.08 5.79 -20.45
C ASP A 124 3.05 4.63 -20.70
N SER A 125 4.17 4.88 -21.37
CA SER A 125 5.18 3.85 -21.68
C SER A 125 5.88 3.29 -20.44
N ASP A 126 5.74 3.96 -19.29
CA ASP A 126 6.36 3.53 -18.03
C ASP A 126 5.51 2.47 -17.31
N TRP A 127 4.21 2.39 -17.62
CA TRP A 127 3.24 1.48 -17.00
C TRP A 127 3.71 0.02 -16.91
N PRO A 128 4.28 -0.60 -17.97
CA PRO A 128 4.63 -2.03 -17.93
C PRO A 128 5.58 -2.41 -16.78
N ARG A 129 6.49 -1.51 -16.39
CA ARG A 129 7.41 -1.76 -15.27
C ARG A 129 6.69 -1.72 -13.93
N LEU A 130 5.85 -0.70 -13.69
CA LEU A 130 5.02 -0.66 -12.48
C LEU A 130 4.09 -1.87 -12.40
N ALA A 131 3.43 -2.23 -13.50
CA ALA A 131 2.52 -3.37 -13.54
C ALA A 131 3.23 -4.67 -13.18
N THR A 132 4.47 -4.86 -13.65
CA THR A 132 5.28 -6.03 -13.30
C THR A 132 5.59 -6.10 -11.81
N LEU A 133 5.89 -4.97 -11.17
CA LEU A 133 6.10 -4.89 -9.71
C LEU A 133 4.80 -5.16 -8.93
N LEU A 134 3.68 -4.58 -9.35
CA LEU A 134 2.38 -4.78 -8.70
C LEU A 134 1.87 -6.22 -8.85
N ARG A 135 2.05 -6.86 -10.01
CA ARG A 135 1.75 -8.28 -10.19
C ARG A 135 2.57 -9.17 -9.26
N ALA A 136 3.86 -8.84 -9.09
CA ALA A 136 4.71 -9.57 -8.15
C ALA A 136 4.25 -9.39 -6.69
N ALA A 137 3.89 -8.18 -6.27
CA ALA A 137 3.34 -7.94 -4.93
C ALA A 137 2.01 -8.68 -4.73
N SER A 138 1.06 -8.53 -5.67
CA SER A 138 -0.25 -9.17 -5.61
C SER A 138 -0.14 -10.69 -5.57
N ARG A 139 0.67 -11.28 -6.46
CA ARG A 139 0.92 -12.72 -6.48
C ARG A 139 1.46 -13.21 -5.14
N ALA A 140 2.43 -12.51 -4.55
CA ALA A 140 2.97 -12.86 -3.23
C ALA A 140 1.89 -12.86 -2.13
N VAL A 141 0.95 -11.90 -2.14
CA VAL A 141 -0.19 -11.89 -1.22
C VAL A 141 -1.08 -13.11 -1.45
N ARG A 142 -1.44 -13.39 -2.70
CA ARG A 142 -2.33 -14.53 -3.04
C ARG A 142 -1.71 -15.87 -2.67
N GLU A 143 -0.43 -16.06 -2.91
CA GLU A 143 0.27 -17.31 -2.60
C GLU A 143 0.33 -17.61 -1.09
N ILE A 144 0.38 -16.58 -0.23
CA ILE A 144 0.49 -16.76 1.23
C ILE A 144 -0.86 -16.72 1.93
N LEU A 145 -1.77 -15.83 1.49
CA LEU A 145 -3.02 -15.52 2.21
C LEU A 145 -4.30 -15.85 1.42
N GLY A 146 -4.19 -16.19 0.14
CA GLY A 146 -5.32 -16.50 -0.73
C GLY A 146 -6.29 -15.32 -0.92
N GLN A 147 -7.56 -15.64 -1.22
CA GLN A 147 -8.60 -14.63 -1.51
C GLN A 147 -9.33 -14.08 -0.28
N LYS A 148 -9.04 -14.63 0.90
CA LYS A 148 -9.64 -14.16 2.17
C LYS A 148 -9.09 -12.79 2.55
N THR A 149 -7.78 -12.59 2.40
CA THR A 149 -7.16 -11.27 2.53
C THR A 149 -7.40 -10.45 1.27
N LYS A 150 -7.85 -9.21 1.44
CA LYS A 150 -8.18 -8.29 0.35
C LYS A 150 -7.00 -7.41 0.00
N ILE A 151 -6.69 -7.29 -1.28
CA ILE A 151 -5.59 -6.46 -1.78
C ILE A 151 -6.12 -5.07 -2.11
N ILE A 152 -5.43 -4.05 -1.59
CA ILE A 152 -5.71 -2.64 -1.82
C ILE A 152 -4.62 -2.05 -2.71
N VAL A 153 -5.03 -1.31 -3.75
CA VAL A 153 -4.13 -0.44 -4.51
C VAL A 153 -4.47 1.01 -4.18
N HIS A 154 -3.48 1.80 -3.75
CA HIS A 154 -3.69 3.11 -3.13
C HIS A 154 -3.18 4.27 -4.00
N SER A 155 -4.05 5.24 -4.30
CA SER A 155 -3.72 6.51 -4.98
C SER A 155 -4.21 7.74 -4.21
N THR A 156 -3.55 8.88 -4.37
CA THR A 156 -3.96 10.18 -3.83
C THR A 156 -4.97 10.94 -4.69
N SER A 157 -5.38 10.39 -5.83
CA SER A 157 -6.20 11.10 -6.84
C SER A 157 -7.70 11.22 -6.48
N SER A 158 -8.04 11.26 -5.19
CA SER A 158 -9.42 11.20 -4.68
C SER A 158 -10.32 12.36 -5.10
N THR A 159 -9.76 13.46 -5.59
CA THR A 159 -10.51 14.62 -6.10
C THR A 159 -10.17 14.96 -7.56
N ARG A 160 -9.40 14.11 -8.23
CA ARG A 160 -8.91 14.31 -9.60
C ARG A 160 -9.37 13.15 -10.48
N TRP A 161 -10.63 13.18 -10.90
CA TRP A 161 -11.26 12.07 -11.64
C TRP A 161 -10.46 11.61 -12.85
N THR A 162 -9.97 12.52 -13.70
CA THR A 162 -9.21 12.14 -14.90
C THR A 162 -7.93 11.36 -14.58
N HIS A 163 -7.25 11.72 -13.49
CA HIS A 163 -6.06 11.01 -13.03
C HIS A 163 -6.41 9.66 -12.39
N ALA A 164 -7.43 9.63 -11.54
CA ALA A 164 -7.92 8.39 -10.94
C ALA A 164 -8.37 7.40 -12.04
N GLN A 165 -9.12 7.88 -13.03
CA GLN A 165 -9.58 7.08 -14.15
C GLN A 165 -8.41 6.49 -14.94
N TRP A 166 -7.45 7.33 -15.37
CA TRP A 166 -6.30 6.85 -16.13
C TRP A 166 -5.51 5.79 -15.35
N PHE A 167 -5.28 6.01 -14.06
CA PHE A 167 -4.52 5.08 -13.22
C PHE A 167 -5.28 3.77 -12.99
N PHE A 168 -6.54 3.82 -12.55
CA PHE A 168 -7.31 2.61 -12.22
C PHE A 168 -7.77 1.82 -13.46
N ASP A 169 -7.96 2.47 -14.62
CA ASP A 169 -8.17 1.75 -15.89
C ASP A 169 -6.99 0.81 -16.19
N LYS A 170 -5.77 1.25 -15.92
CA LYS A 170 -4.56 0.44 -16.11
C LYS A 170 -4.42 -0.64 -15.04
N VAL A 171 -4.63 -0.29 -13.76
CA VAL A 171 -4.51 -1.23 -12.64
C VAL A 171 -5.51 -2.38 -12.79
N ILE A 172 -6.79 -2.09 -13.06
CA ILE A 172 -7.85 -3.11 -13.16
C ILE A 172 -7.64 -4.06 -14.34
N ALA A 173 -6.99 -3.61 -15.41
CA ALA A 173 -6.73 -4.44 -16.57
C ALA A 173 -5.63 -5.49 -16.37
N ASP A 174 -4.69 -5.29 -15.43
CA ASP A 174 -3.46 -6.10 -15.33
C ASP A 174 -3.17 -6.66 -13.93
N ILE A 175 -3.79 -6.09 -12.88
CA ILE A 175 -3.48 -6.43 -11.49
C ILE A 175 -4.66 -7.14 -10.84
N ASP A 176 -4.41 -8.29 -10.21
CA ASP A 176 -5.37 -8.92 -9.28
C ASP A 176 -5.38 -8.13 -7.96
N PHE A 177 -6.45 -7.39 -7.72
CA PHE A 177 -6.71 -6.71 -6.46
C PHE A 177 -8.21 -6.58 -6.19
N ASP A 178 -8.57 -6.25 -4.96
CA ASP A 178 -9.97 -6.26 -4.51
C ASP A 178 -10.54 -4.85 -4.29
N ILE A 179 -9.72 -3.90 -3.83
CA ILE A 179 -10.21 -2.62 -3.30
C ILE A 179 -9.40 -1.44 -3.85
N ILE A 180 -10.11 -0.39 -4.27
CA ILE A 180 -9.53 0.91 -4.59
C ILE A 180 -9.34 1.70 -3.29
N GLY A 181 -8.08 1.98 -2.94
CA GLY A 181 -7.72 2.82 -1.80
C GLY A 181 -7.44 4.26 -2.23
N LEU A 182 -7.91 5.21 -1.43
CA LEU A 182 -7.75 6.64 -1.68
C LEU A 182 -7.37 7.43 -0.42
N SER A 183 -6.45 8.39 -0.55
CA SER A 183 -6.20 9.41 0.47
C SER A 183 -7.13 10.61 0.29
N TYR A 184 -7.71 11.13 1.37
CA TYR A 184 -8.45 12.40 1.36
C TYR A 184 -8.12 13.26 2.59
N TYR A 185 -7.28 14.27 2.40
CA TYR A 185 -7.02 15.31 3.40
C TYR A 185 -7.66 16.63 2.92
N PRO A 186 -8.70 17.18 3.59
CA PRO A 186 -9.41 18.37 3.12
C PRO A 186 -8.51 19.58 2.85
N PHE A 187 -7.42 19.72 3.61
CA PHE A 187 -6.45 20.80 3.46
C PHE A 187 -5.71 20.76 2.11
N TRP A 188 -5.45 19.57 1.57
CA TRP A 188 -4.58 19.38 0.39
C TRP A 188 -5.36 18.94 -0.84
N HIS A 189 -6.38 18.09 -0.66
CA HIS A 189 -7.09 17.44 -1.75
C HIS A 189 -8.31 18.24 -2.22
N GLY A 190 -8.64 19.36 -1.54
CA GLY A 190 -9.71 20.25 -1.94
C GLY A 190 -11.07 19.86 -1.38
N LYS A 191 -12.12 20.47 -1.95
CA LYS A 191 -13.46 20.47 -1.35
C LYS A 191 -14.12 19.08 -1.36
N PRO A 192 -14.93 18.73 -0.35
CA PRO A 192 -15.64 17.45 -0.30
C PRO A 192 -16.53 17.17 -1.52
N GLY A 193 -17.04 18.20 -2.21
CA GLY A 193 -17.80 18.02 -3.45
C GLY A 193 -16.98 17.39 -4.59
N ALA A 194 -15.69 17.71 -4.70
CA ALA A 194 -14.81 17.10 -5.70
C ALA A 194 -14.50 15.63 -5.34
N LEU A 195 -14.38 15.32 -4.04
CA LEU A 195 -14.28 13.95 -3.56
C LEU A 195 -15.55 13.16 -3.91
N HIS A 196 -16.72 13.69 -3.58
CA HIS A 196 -18.00 13.05 -3.84
C HIS A 196 -18.16 12.73 -5.34
N PHE A 197 -17.89 13.70 -6.21
CA PHE A 197 -17.91 13.49 -7.65
C PHE A 197 -16.97 12.38 -8.08
N CYS A 198 -15.71 12.39 -7.63
CA CYS A 198 -14.74 11.37 -8.01
C CYS A 198 -15.15 9.97 -7.53
N LEU A 199 -15.63 9.84 -6.28
CA LEU A 199 -16.11 8.57 -5.73
C LEU A 199 -17.33 8.03 -6.48
N GLU A 200 -18.25 8.91 -6.91
CA GLU A 200 -19.40 8.53 -7.74
C GLU A 200 -18.97 8.00 -9.11
N GLN A 201 -17.97 8.63 -9.74
CA GLN A 201 -17.44 8.15 -11.01
C GLN A 201 -16.71 6.81 -10.87
N ILE A 202 -15.89 6.65 -9.82
CA ILE A 202 -15.18 5.39 -9.53
C ILE A 202 -16.21 4.27 -9.30
N SER A 203 -17.23 4.50 -8.48
CA SER A 203 -18.23 3.47 -8.15
C SER A 203 -19.09 3.04 -9.33
N ARG A 204 -19.37 3.95 -10.27
CA ARG A 204 -20.09 3.62 -11.52
C ARG A 204 -19.23 2.87 -12.51
N ARG A 205 -17.94 3.17 -12.59
CA ARG A 205 -17.04 2.64 -13.61
C ARG A 205 -16.45 1.29 -13.24
N TYR A 206 -16.15 1.09 -11.95
CA TYR A 206 -15.38 -0.05 -11.49
C TYR A 206 -16.20 -0.89 -10.50
N ASP A 207 -16.30 -2.18 -10.78
CA ASP A 207 -16.87 -3.16 -9.85
C ASP A 207 -15.84 -3.54 -8.77
N LYS A 208 -15.49 -2.55 -7.93
CA LYS A 208 -14.52 -2.67 -6.83
C LYS A 208 -15.03 -1.90 -5.63
N SER A 209 -14.79 -2.44 -4.43
CA SER A 209 -14.99 -1.67 -3.20
C SER A 209 -14.03 -0.48 -3.14
N ILE A 210 -14.45 0.61 -2.50
CA ILE A 210 -13.67 1.85 -2.40
C ILE A 210 -13.48 2.20 -0.92
N PHE A 211 -12.23 2.37 -0.50
CA PHE A 211 -11.86 2.77 0.86
C PHE A 211 -11.16 4.14 0.84
N ILE A 212 -11.55 5.05 1.74
CA ILE A 212 -10.68 6.16 2.13
C ILE A 212 -9.72 5.62 3.18
N VAL A 213 -8.47 5.36 2.79
CA VAL A 213 -7.46 4.70 3.65
C VAL A 213 -6.65 5.68 4.48
N GLU A 214 -6.72 6.98 4.14
CA GLU A 214 -6.10 8.06 4.87
C GLU A 214 -6.98 9.31 4.88
N THR A 215 -7.18 9.87 6.06
CA THR A 215 -7.81 11.18 6.26
C THR A 215 -7.51 11.69 7.67
N ALA A 216 -7.54 13.01 7.86
CA ALA A 216 -7.42 13.66 9.15
C ALA A 216 -8.00 15.08 9.09
N TYR A 217 -8.33 15.63 10.26
CA TYR A 217 -8.77 17.00 10.46
C TYR A 217 -8.19 17.54 11.79
N PRO A 218 -7.72 18.80 11.85
CA PRO A 218 -7.13 19.39 13.05
C PRO A 218 -8.14 19.67 14.17
#